data_AF-A0A645C7E4-F1
#
_entry.id   AF-A0A645C7E4-F1
#
_cell.length_a   1.000
_cell.length_b   1.000
_cell.length_c   1.000
_cell.angle_alpha   90.00
_cell.angle_beta   90.00
_cell.angle_gamma   90.00
#
_symmetry.space_group_name_H-M   'P 1'
#
loop_
_entity.id
_entity.type
_entity.pdbx_description
1 polymer ?
#
loop_
_entity_poly.entity_id
_entity_poly.type
_entity_poly.pdbx_seq_one_letter_code
_entity_poly.pdbx_strand_id
1 'polypeptide(L)' 'MEAGAAFVKTSTGFSTGGATERDVALMRSVVGDKLGVKASGGIKTSEQAEKMIAAGATRIGAGAGVAIMESGQ' A
#
# COMPACT_ATOMS: atom_id res chain seq x y z
N MET A 1 -11.32 10.91 -8.22
CA MET A 1 -12.36 10.13 -8.94
C MET A 1 -12.68 10.78 -10.27
N GLU A 2 -13.00 12.07 -10.28
CA GLU A 2 -13.37 12.85 -11.48
C GLU A 2 -12.32 12.81 -12.59
N ALA A 3 -11.03 12.79 -12.23
CA ALA A 3 -9.93 12.66 -13.19
C ALA A 3 -9.74 11.25 -13.79
N GLY A 4 -10.57 10.26 -13.42
CA GLY A 4 -10.56 8.92 -14.03
C GLY A 4 -9.40 8.00 -13.62
N ALA A 5 -8.66 8.30 -12.54
CA ALA A 5 -7.61 7.41 -12.04
C ALA A 5 -8.18 6.10 -11.49
N ALA A 6 -7.47 4.98 -11.70
CA ALA A 6 -7.86 3.66 -11.17
C ALA A 6 -7.34 3.40 -9.74
N PHE A 7 -6.24 4.06 -9.35
CA PHE A 7 -5.59 3.87 -8.06
C PHE A 7 -5.14 5.20 -7.46
N VAL A 8 -5.11 5.23 -6.13
CA VAL A 8 -4.28 6.16 -5.36
C VAL A 8 -3.08 5.41 -4.78
N LYS A 9 -1.97 6.12 -4.56
CA LYS A 9 -0.70 5.53 -4.11
C LYS A 9 -0.13 6.35 -2.96
N THR A 10 0.39 5.69 -1.92
CA THR A 10 0.90 6.39 -0.72
C THR A 10 2.17 7.20 -0.99
N SER A 11 3.23 6.57 -1.49
CA SER A 11 4.58 7.18 -1.46
C SER A 11 5.41 6.84 -2.69
N THR A 12 6.37 7.71 -3.04
CA THR A 12 7.30 7.48 -4.15
C THR A 12 8.41 6.49 -3.80
N GLY A 13 8.82 6.47 -2.53
CA GLY A 13 10.00 5.75 -2.04
C GLY A 13 11.30 6.58 -2.02
N PHE A 14 11.24 7.86 -2.42
CA PHE A 14 12.39 8.77 -2.48
C PHE A 14 12.30 9.96 -1.52
N SER A 15 11.18 10.11 -0.81
CA SER A 15 11.03 11.10 0.26
C SER A 15 11.49 10.51 1.60
N THR A 16 11.24 11.21 2.71
CA THR A 16 11.67 10.81 4.05
C THR A 16 10.76 9.78 4.72
N GLY A 17 9.59 9.50 4.14
CA GLY A 17 8.59 8.57 4.68
C GLY A 17 8.01 7.59 3.65
N GLY A 18 7.43 6.50 4.16
CA GLY A 18 6.81 5.42 3.39
C GLY A 18 5.31 5.27 3.68
N ALA A 19 4.76 4.10 3.36
CA ALA A 19 3.37 3.78 3.67
C ALA A 19 3.19 3.54 5.18
N THR A 20 2.10 4.07 5.74
CA THR A 20 1.63 3.72 7.09
C THR A 20 0.21 3.16 7.04
N GLU A 21 -0.16 2.33 8.02
CA GLU A 21 -1.52 1.77 8.12
C GLU A 21 -2.58 2.87 8.18
N ARG A 22 -2.28 3.95 8.91
CA ARG A 22 -3.17 5.11 9.04
C ARG A 22 -3.42 5.79 7.69
N ASP A 23 -2.37 6.01 6.90
CA ASP A 23 -2.51 6.67 5.60
C ASP A 23 -3.29 5.79 4.62
N VAL A 24 -3.04 4.47 4.64
CA VAL A 24 -3.77 3.51 3.81
C VAL A 24 -5.25 3.48 4.19
N ALA A 25 -5.57 3.38 5.48
CA ALA A 25 -6.95 3.37 5.97
C ALA A 25 -7.68 4.69 5.64
N LEU A 26 -6.99 5.83 5.80
CA LEU A 26 -7.53 7.13 5.41
C LEU A 26 -7.81 7.17 3.90
N MET A 27 -6.85 6.78 3.06
CA MET A 27 -7.05 6.73 1.61
C MET A 27 -8.21 5.82 1.22
N ARG A 28 -8.31 4.62 1.82
CA ARG A 28 -9.43 3.70 1.61
C ARG A 28 -10.75 4.33 1.99
N SER A 29 -10.84 5.00 3.15
CA SER A 29 -12.07 5.65 3.60
C SER A 29 -12.56 6.74 2.62
N VAL A 30 -11.64 7.42 1.94
CA VAL A 30 -11.95 8.48 0.97
C VAL A 30 -12.36 7.91 -0.38
N VAL A 31 -11.65 6.88 -0.88
CA VAL A 31 -11.93 6.35 -2.22
C VAL A 31 -13.02 5.29 -2.24
N GLY A 32 -13.38 4.71 -1.09
CA GLY A 32 -14.31 3.59 -0.98
C GLY A 32 -13.88 2.44 -1.89
N ASP A 33 -14.83 1.68 -2.44
CA ASP A 33 -14.52 0.56 -3.35
C ASP A 33 -14.32 1.00 -4.82
N LYS A 34 -14.38 2.31 -5.09
CA LYS A 34 -14.35 2.83 -6.47
C LYS A 34 -12.96 2.79 -7.09
N LEU A 35 -11.92 2.99 -6.27
CA LEU A 35 -10.52 2.95 -6.69
C LEU A 35 -9.74 1.98 -5.82
N GLY A 36 -8.65 1.45 -6.38
CA GLY A 36 -7.68 0.70 -5.60
C GLY A 36 -6.78 1.62 -4.77
N VAL A 37 -6.26 1.08 -3.67
CA VAL A 37 -5.25 1.74 -2.85
C VAL A 37 -3.95 0.95 -2.94
N LYS A 38 -2.88 1.61 -3.38
CA LYS A 38 -1.53 1.03 -3.45
C LYS A 38 -0.67 1.54 -2.31
N ALA A 39 -0.33 0.66 -1.37
CA ALA A 39 0.67 0.94 -0.34
C ALA A 39 2.08 0.71 -0.90
N SER A 40 2.96 1.70 -0.79
CA SER A 40 4.36 1.56 -1.23
C SER A 40 5.31 2.45 -0.46
N GLY A 41 6.56 1.98 -0.33
CA GLY A 41 7.63 2.65 0.42
C GLY A 41 7.80 2.01 1.80
N GLY A 42 8.96 1.40 2.04
CA GLY A 42 9.32 0.82 3.34
C GLY A 42 8.80 -0.59 3.64
N ILE A 43 7.99 -1.19 2.76
CA ILE A 43 7.42 -2.54 2.97
C ILE A 43 8.43 -3.60 2.53
N LYS A 44 8.92 -4.40 3.49
CA LYS A 44 10.01 -5.37 3.29
C LYS A 44 9.70 -6.78 3.80
N THR A 45 8.66 -6.97 4.60
CA THR A 45 8.28 -8.27 5.18
C THR A 45 6.82 -8.64 4.89
N SER A 46 6.47 -9.92 5.00
CA SER A 46 5.08 -10.39 4.87
C SER A 46 4.15 -9.68 5.87
N GLU A 47 4.55 -9.63 7.14
CA GLU A 47 3.77 -8.97 8.20
C GLU A 47 3.45 -7.51 7.87
N GLN A 48 4.42 -6.75 7.34
CA GLN A 48 4.18 -5.37 6.93
C GLN A 48 3.21 -5.29 5.75
N ALA A 49 3.31 -6.19 4.78
CA ALA A 49 2.40 -6.25 3.65
C ALA A 49 0.96 -6.60 4.12
N GLU A 50 0.82 -7.57 5.01
CA GLU A 50 -0.46 -7.98 5.61
C GLU A 50 -1.13 -6.85 6.37
N LYS A 51 -0.38 -6.08 7.17
CA LYS A 51 -0.89 -4.87 7.85
C LYS A 51 -1.44 -3.85 6.87
N MET A 52 -0.75 -3.60 5.75
CA MET A 52 -1.24 -2.69 4.73
C MET A 52 -2.52 -3.21 4.04
N ILE A 53 -2.60 -4.52 3.79
CA ILE A 53 -3.78 -5.15 3.21
C ILE A 53 -4.97 -5.04 4.18
N ALA A 54 -4.77 -5.34 5.46
CA ALA A 54 -5.78 -5.21 6.51
C ALA A 54 -6.26 -3.76 6.66
N ALA A 55 -5.37 -2.78 6.49
CA ALA A 55 -5.72 -1.36 6.48
C ALA A 55 -6.50 -0.93 5.22
N GLY A 56 -6.62 -1.79 4.20
CA GLY A 56 -7.43 -1.56 3.00
C GLY A 56 -6.66 -1.39 1.71
N ALA A 57 -5.35 -1.63 1.68
CA ALA A 57 -4.59 -1.67 0.43
C ALA A 57 -4.98 -2.89 -0.41
N THR A 58 -5.22 -2.67 -1.70
CA THR A 58 -5.47 -3.74 -2.68
C THR A 58 -4.27 -4.03 -3.56
N ARG A 59 -3.18 -3.27 -3.39
CA ARG A 59 -1.89 -3.54 -4.05
C ARG A 59 -0.72 -3.11 -3.16
N ILE A 60 0.33 -3.93 -3.11
CA ILE A 60 1.62 -3.61 -2.50
C ILE A 60 2.66 -3.24 -3.57
N GLY A 61 3.36 -2.12 -3.36
CA GLY A 61 4.57 -1.76 -4.10
C GLY A 61 5.81 -1.90 -3.23
N ALA A 62 6.57 -2.98 -3.44
CA ALA A 62 7.78 -3.29 -2.68
C ALA A 62 8.93 -3.66 -3.62
N GLY A 63 10.13 -3.20 -3.32
CA GLY A 63 11.37 -3.66 -3.99
C GLY A 63 11.85 -5.02 -3.46
N ALA A 64 11.45 -5.38 -2.24
CA ALA A 64 11.79 -6.64 -1.59
C ALA A 64 10.74 -7.75 -1.85
N GLY A 65 10.10 -7.74 -3.03
CA GLY A 65 8.96 -8.61 -3.32
C GLY A 65 9.24 -10.10 -3.13
N VAL A 66 10.40 -10.59 -3.58
CA VAL A 66 10.79 -12.00 -3.43
C VAL A 66 10.93 -12.38 -1.95
N ALA A 67 11.68 -11.60 -1.18
CA ALA A 67 11.86 -11.83 0.25
C ALA A 67 10.54 -11.82 1.03
N ILE A 68 9.61 -10.92 0.66
CA ILE A 68 8.26 -10.90 1.25
C ILE A 68 7.56 -12.25 1.04
N MET A 69 7.59 -12.78 -0.18
CA MET A 69 6.94 -14.05 -0.52
C MET A 69 7.59 -15.25 0.17
N GLU A 70 8.92 -15.25 0.28
CA GLU A 70 9.67 -16.32 0.96
C GLU A 70 9.49 -16.28 2.48
N SER A 71 9.31 -15.08 3.07
CA SER A 71 9.11 -14.90 4.52
C SER A 71 7.70 -15.27 5.03
N GLY A 72 6.75 -15.48 4.12
CA GLY A 72 5.38 -15.87 4.45
C GLY A 72 5.13 -17.38 4.40
N GLN A 73 6.18 -18.20 4.27
CA GLN A 73 6.11 -19.66 4.29
C GLN A 73 6.22 -20.24 5.70
#